data_AF-A0A2E7DB59-F1
#
_entry.id   AF-A0A2E7DB59-F1
#
_cell.length_a   1.000
_cell.length_b   1.000
_cell.length_c   1.000
_cell.angle_alpha   90.00
_cell.angle_beta   90.00
_cell.angle_gamma   90.00
#
_symmetry.space_group_name_H-M   'P 1'
#
loop_
_entity.id
_entity.type
_entity.pdbx_description
1 polymer ?
#
loop_
_entity_poly.entity_id
_entity_poly.type
_entity_poly.pdbx_seq_one_letter_code
_entity_poly.pdbx_strand_id
1 'polypeptide(L)'
;MSSRRTVMNRASRLYDRCTYYGSAPVPLADYVESVAAQSPIRDRPTMADLKHALKDLLVHPGIFCQLGQALSSGAAICLYGAPGNGKTSLTERLTKAFGSDIWIPRAVKVDDEIMRIYAPAIHELAEVDQANMERVDARWVRIKRPTVIVGGELTLESLELQADRATGIVEAPVHLKSNCGTLVIDDFGRQRVITTDLLNRWIVPLEKSYDFLNTPSGKKVQFPFE
;
A
#
# COMPACT_ATOMS: atom_id res chain seq x y z
N MET A 1 -16.62 -22.09 -36.15
CA MET A 1 -16.14 -20.77 -36.65
C MET A 1 -16.79 -19.55 -35.98
N SER A 2 -17.98 -19.65 -35.38
CA SER A 2 -18.68 -18.51 -34.73
C SER A 2 -18.06 -18.04 -33.40
N SER A 3 -17.56 -18.96 -32.57
CA SER A 3 -17.03 -18.64 -31.23
C SER A 3 -15.74 -17.78 -31.23
N ARG A 4 -14.85 -17.93 -32.23
CA ARG A 4 -13.60 -17.14 -32.31
C ARG A 4 -13.82 -15.67 -32.66
N ARG A 5 -14.88 -15.32 -33.41
CA ARG A 5 -15.21 -13.92 -33.75
C ARG A 5 -15.76 -13.15 -32.55
N THR A 6 -16.48 -13.80 -31.65
CA THR A 6 -17.03 -13.16 -30.44
C THR A 6 -15.94 -12.80 -29.42
N VAL A 7 -14.89 -13.63 -29.32
CA VAL A 7 -13.73 -13.37 -28.43
C VAL A 7 -12.89 -12.18 -28.93
N MET A 8 -12.62 -12.10 -30.24
CA MET A 8 -11.92 -10.96 -30.85
C MET A 8 -12.71 -9.64 -30.71
N ASN A 9 -14.03 -9.66 -30.87
CA ASN A 9 -14.87 -8.47 -30.69
C ASN A 9 -14.95 -7.98 -29.23
N ARG A 10 -14.81 -8.88 -28.24
CA ARG A 10 -14.74 -8.50 -26.82
C ARG A 10 -13.37 -7.92 -26.46
N ALA A 11 -12.30 -8.52 -26.96
CA ALA A 11 -10.93 -8.02 -26.78
C ALA A 11 -10.74 -6.63 -27.41
N SER A 12 -11.28 -6.39 -28.61
CA SER A 12 -11.20 -5.08 -29.27
C SER A 12 -11.99 -3.99 -28.52
N ARG A 13 -13.18 -4.30 -28.00
CA ARG A 13 -13.99 -3.35 -27.19
C ARG A 13 -13.39 -3.03 -25.82
N LEU A 14 -12.62 -3.96 -25.25
CA LEU A 14 -11.85 -3.71 -24.02
C LEU A 14 -10.63 -2.83 -24.31
N TYR A 15 -10.00 -3.00 -25.48
CA TYR A 15 -8.89 -2.17 -25.95
C TYR A 15 -9.32 -0.72 -26.23
N ASP A 16 -10.53 -0.50 -26.74
CA ASP A 16 -11.09 0.85 -26.95
C ASP A 16 -11.37 1.61 -25.64
N ARG A 17 -11.30 0.93 -24.49
CA ARG A 17 -11.63 1.49 -23.17
C ARG A 17 -10.45 1.54 -22.19
N CYS A 18 -9.41 0.73 -22.39
CA CYS A 18 -8.25 0.69 -21.52
C CYS A 18 -6.97 0.42 -22.32
N THR A 19 -5.97 1.29 -22.15
CA THR A 19 -4.67 1.20 -22.84
C THR A 19 -3.59 0.52 -21.99
N TYR A 20 -4.00 -0.16 -20.90
CA TYR A 20 -3.07 -0.85 -20.01
C TYR A 20 -2.19 -1.85 -20.79
N TYR A 21 -0.88 -1.69 -20.63
CA TYR A 21 0.13 -2.56 -21.22
C TYR A 21 1.05 -3.10 -20.11
N GLY A 22 1.19 -4.43 -20.03
CA GLY A 22 1.95 -5.10 -18.99
C GLY A 22 1.51 -6.54 -18.78
N SER A 23 1.92 -7.16 -17.68
CA SER A 23 1.45 -8.48 -17.25
C SER A 23 -0.06 -8.47 -17.05
N ALA A 24 -0.73 -9.60 -17.30
CA ALA A 24 -2.17 -9.71 -17.05
C ALA A 24 -2.53 -9.30 -15.62
N PRO A 25 -3.60 -8.52 -15.40
CA PRO A 25 -3.99 -8.10 -14.06
C PRO A 25 -4.42 -9.31 -13.21
N VAL A 26 -4.07 -9.27 -11.93
CA VAL A 26 -4.40 -10.31 -10.95
C VAL A 26 -5.84 -10.10 -10.44
N PRO A 27 -6.63 -11.17 -10.18
CA PRO A 27 -7.92 -11.03 -9.52
C PRO A 27 -7.82 -10.30 -8.16
N LEU A 28 -8.81 -9.48 -7.83
CA LEU A 28 -8.83 -8.79 -6.54
C LEU A 28 -8.74 -9.76 -5.34
N ALA A 29 -9.37 -10.94 -5.42
CA ALA A 29 -9.33 -11.94 -4.36
C ALA A 29 -7.89 -12.41 -4.06
N ASP A 30 -7.12 -12.74 -5.11
CA ASP A 30 -5.71 -13.15 -4.97
C ASP A 30 -4.85 -12.02 -4.37
N TYR A 31 -5.14 -10.76 -4.72
CA TYR A 31 -4.47 -9.61 -4.08
C TYR A 31 -4.79 -9.54 -2.57
N VAL A 32 -6.06 -9.65 -2.19
CA VAL A 32 -6.48 -9.63 -0.78
C VAL A 32 -5.81 -10.78 0.00
N GLU A 33 -5.80 -11.98 -0.57
CA GLU A 33 -5.16 -13.15 0.05
C GLU A 33 -3.65 -12.93 0.21
N SER A 34 -2.98 -12.35 -0.79
CA SER A 34 -1.54 -12.06 -0.72
C SER A 34 -1.19 -11.04 0.36
N VAL A 35 -2.05 -10.04 0.57
CA VAL A 35 -1.85 -9.02 1.62
C VAL A 35 -2.00 -9.64 2.99
N ALA A 36 -3.05 -10.45 3.20
CA ALA A 36 -3.27 -11.17 4.45
C ALA A 36 -2.13 -12.17 4.76
N ALA A 37 -1.55 -12.80 3.73
CA ALA A 37 -0.44 -13.73 3.90
C ALA A 37 0.87 -13.05 4.35
N GLN A 38 1.05 -11.76 4.02
CA GLN A 38 2.28 -10.99 4.24
C GLN A 38 2.13 -9.87 5.28
N SER A 39 1.02 -9.90 6.04
CA SER A 39 0.71 -8.92 7.08
C SER A 39 1.84 -8.83 8.13
N PRO A 40 2.38 -7.62 8.41
CA PRO A 40 3.41 -7.44 9.42
C PRO A 40 2.95 -7.80 10.84
N ILE A 41 1.64 -7.78 11.11
CA ILE A 41 1.05 -8.22 12.40
C ILE A 41 1.34 -9.72 12.62
N ARG A 42 1.41 -10.49 11.53
CA ARG A 42 1.72 -11.93 11.58
C ARG A 42 3.20 -12.19 11.87
N ASP A 43 4.08 -11.36 11.32
CA ASP A 43 5.53 -11.49 11.49
C ASP A 43 6.00 -11.04 12.89
N ARG A 44 5.17 -10.29 13.63
CA ARG A 44 5.40 -9.83 15.02
C ARG A 44 6.84 -9.34 15.25
N PRO A 45 7.19 -8.12 14.80
CA PRO A 45 8.53 -7.58 14.98
C PRO A 45 8.94 -7.66 16.46
N THR A 46 10.11 -8.23 16.72
CA THR A 46 10.56 -8.44 18.08
C THR A 46 11.13 -7.15 18.66
N MET A 47 11.23 -7.08 19.99
CA MET A 47 11.92 -5.97 20.65
C MET A 47 13.40 -5.86 20.22
N ALA A 48 14.01 -6.97 19.77
CA ALA A 48 15.37 -6.96 19.24
C ALA A 48 15.42 -6.27 17.86
N ASP A 49 14.44 -6.53 16.99
CA ASP A 49 14.33 -5.88 15.67
C ASP A 49 14.11 -4.37 15.82
N LEU A 50 13.24 -3.98 16.76
CA LEU A 50 13.01 -2.57 17.07
C LEU A 50 14.28 -1.87 17.60
N LYS A 51 15.01 -2.51 18.52
CA LYS A 51 16.28 -1.99 19.02
C LYS A 51 17.34 -1.90 17.92
N HIS A 52 17.38 -2.88 17.02
CA HIS A 52 18.31 -2.86 15.89
C HIS A 52 17.99 -1.72 14.92
N ALA A 53 16.71 -1.55 14.58
CA ALA A 53 16.25 -0.49 13.68
C ALA A 53 16.51 0.92 14.24
N LEU A 54 16.42 1.08 15.56
CA LEU A 54 16.62 2.34 16.27
C LEU A 54 18.02 2.52 16.87
N LYS A 55 18.99 1.63 16.55
CA LYS A 55 20.32 1.61 17.20
C LYS A 55 21.09 2.94 17.09
N ASP A 56 20.85 3.69 16.02
CA ASP A 56 21.53 4.95 15.72
C ASP A 56 20.77 6.18 16.27
N LEU A 57 19.73 5.97 17.08
CA LEU A 57 18.87 7.03 17.63
C LEU A 57 18.82 6.96 19.16
N LEU A 58 19.01 8.10 19.82
CA LEU A 58 18.83 8.21 21.27
C LEU A 58 17.34 8.28 21.61
N VAL A 59 16.75 7.13 21.94
CA VAL A 59 15.32 7.01 22.27
C VAL A 59 15.16 6.62 23.74
N HIS A 60 14.28 7.32 24.45
CA HIS A 60 13.99 7.03 25.85
C HIS A 60 13.38 5.62 26.01
N PRO A 61 13.78 4.80 27.01
CA PRO A 61 13.29 3.43 27.17
C PRO A 61 11.76 3.29 27.23
N GLY A 62 11.07 4.28 27.80
CA GLY A 62 9.59 4.31 27.81
C GLY A 62 8.96 4.37 26.42
N ILE A 63 9.59 5.05 25.46
CA ILE A 63 9.12 5.14 24.07
C ILE A 63 9.31 3.79 23.37
N PHE A 64 10.41 3.06 23.64
CA PHE A 64 10.61 1.71 23.11
C PHE A 64 9.48 0.75 23.49
N CYS A 65 9.05 0.77 24.76
CA CYS A 65 7.94 -0.07 25.21
C CYS A 65 6.61 0.29 24.52
N GLN A 66 6.31 1.59 24.37
CA GLN A 66 5.09 2.05 23.70
C GLN A 66 5.08 1.68 22.22
N LEU A 67 6.20 1.90 21.52
CA LEU A 67 6.35 1.50 20.12
C LEU A 67 6.20 -0.03 19.99
N GLY A 68 6.92 -0.82 20.79
CA GLY A 68 6.82 -2.28 20.74
C GLY A 68 5.39 -2.80 20.91
N GLN A 69 4.60 -2.20 21.82
CA GLN A 69 3.18 -2.54 21.99
C GLN A 69 2.35 -2.15 20.77
N ALA A 70 2.49 -0.93 20.26
CA ALA A 70 1.72 -0.45 19.12
C ALA A 70 2.01 -1.23 17.83
N LEU A 71 3.28 -1.59 17.59
CA LEU A 71 3.70 -2.44 16.48
C LEU A 71 3.08 -3.83 16.59
N SER A 72 3.07 -4.41 17.79
CA SER A 72 2.51 -5.75 18.04
C SER A 72 0.98 -5.78 17.87
N SER A 73 0.31 -4.66 18.13
CA SER A 73 -1.14 -4.53 18.01
C SER A 73 -1.60 -4.06 16.61
N GLY A 74 -0.68 -3.74 15.70
CA GLY A 74 -1.01 -3.12 14.41
C GLY A 74 -1.69 -1.76 14.55
N ALA A 75 -1.50 -1.06 15.68
CA ALA A 75 -2.18 0.20 15.94
C ALA A 75 -1.49 1.35 15.20
N ALA A 76 -2.26 2.30 14.69
CA ALA A 76 -1.71 3.54 14.16
C ALA A 76 -0.92 4.30 15.25
N ILE A 77 0.28 4.76 14.89
CA ILE A 77 1.18 5.47 15.78
C ILE A 77 1.19 6.95 15.40
N CYS A 78 0.89 7.83 16.36
CA CYS A 78 1.00 9.26 16.20
C CYS A 78 2.15 9.81 17.06
N LEU A 79 3.17 10.40 16.43
CA LEU A 79 4.36 10.93 17.10
C LEU A 79 4.27 12.47 17.26
N TYR A 80 3.82 12.95 18.43
CA TYR A 80 3.67 14.38 18.75
C TYR A 80 4.83 14.93 19.63
N GLY A 81 5.02 16.25 19.69
CA GLY A 81 6.20 16.90 20.31
C GLY A 81 6.84 18.03 19.48
N ALA A 82 7.81 18.75 20.07
CA ALA A 82 8.45 19.91 19.47
C ALA A 82 9.25 19.60 18.17
N PRO A 83 9.40 20.56 17.24
CA PRO A 83 10.29 20.45 16.09
C PRO A 83 11.74 20.14 16.51
N GLY A 84 12.47 19.37 15.71
CA GLY A 84 13.87 19.04 15.99
C GLY A 84 14.11 17.79 16.84
N ASN A 85 13.07 17.17 17.40
CA ASN A 85 13.18 15.93 18.21
C ASN A 85 13.32 14.65 17.37
N GLY A 86 13.66 14.75 16.08
CA GLY A 86 13.94 13.59 15.23
C GLY A 86 12.75 12.67 14.95
N LYS A 87 11.50 13.17 14.93
CA LYS A 87 10.29 12.37 14.67
C LYS A 87 10.32 11.69 13.31
N THR A 88 10.58 12.46 12.25
CA THR A 88 10.70 11.94 10.88
C THR A 88 11.78 10.86 10.83
N SER A 89 12.93 11.13 11.48
CA SER A 89 14.02 10.18 11.64
C SER A 89 13.65 8.90 12.44
N LEU A 90 12.79 9.01 13.44
CA LEU A 90 12.26 7.88 14.20
C LEU A 90 11.33 7.05 13.33
N THR A 91 10.40 7.69 12.61
CA THR A 91 9.43 7.01 11.75
C THR A 91 10.13 6.24 10.62
N GLU A 92 11.06 6.87 9.89
CA GLU A 92 11.82 6.24 8.80
C GLU A 92 12.63 5.01 9.26
N ARG A 93 13.08 5.00 10.52
CA ARG A 93 13.81 3.85 11.08
C ARG A 93 12.86 2.78 11.59
N LEU A 94 11.72 3.17 12.15
CA LEU A 94 10.68 2.25 12.61
C LEU A 94 10.19 1.35 11.47
N THR A 95 10.04 1.90 10.26
CA THR A 95 9.59 1.10 9.11
C THR A 95 10.57 -0.02 8.72
N LYS A 96 11.86 0.17 8.97
CA LYS A 96 12.90 -0.85 8.74
C LYS A 96 12.79 -2.05 9.68
N ALA A 97 12.06 -1.93 10.79
CA ALA A 97 11.88 -3.02 11.76
C ALA A 97 10.94 -4.13 11.25
N PHE A 98 10.13 -3.88 10.21
CA PHE A 98 9.09 -4.81 9.73
C PHE A 98 9.57 -5.85 8.70
N GLY A 99 10.89 -6.00 8.50
CA GLY A 99 11.45 -6.96 7.54
C GLY A 99 11.61 -6.41 6.13
N SER A 100 12.21 -7.21 5.24
CA SER A 100 12.84 -6.68 4.02
C SER A 100 11.93 -6.58 2.81
N ASP A 101 11.21 -7.64 2.43
CA ASP A 101 10.58 -7.72 1.11
C ASP A 101 9.18 -8.34 1.14
N ILE A 102 8.34 -7.91 0.21
CA ILE A 102 7.00 -8.46 -0.03
C ILE A 102 6.76 -8.64 -1.54
N TRP A 103 5.76 -9.42 -1.88
CA TRP A 103 5.24 -9.60 -3.23
C TRP A 103 3.95 -8.81 -3.40
N ILE A 104 3.89 -7.99 -4.44
CA ILE A 104 2.69 -7.27 -4.85
C ILE A 104 2.39 -7.51 -6.33
N PRO A 105 1.13 -7.47 -6.76
CA PRO A 105 0.80 -7.55 -8.17
C PRO A 105 1.17 -6.23 -8.87
N ARG A 106 1.51 -6.30 -10.16
CA ARG A 106 1.71 -5.08 -10.97
C ARG A 106 0.40 -4.31 -11.11
N ALA A 107 -0.67 -5.03 -11.40
CA ALA A 107 -2.02 -4.51 -11.50
C ALA A 107 -3.04 -5.55 -11.04
N VAL A 108 -4.18 -5.08 -10.58
CA VAL A 108 -5.32 -5.91 -10.16
C VAL A 108 -6.54 -5.58 -10.99
N LYS A 109 -7.36 -6.59 -11.27
CA LYS A 109 -8.64 -6.43 -11.94
C LYS A 109 -9.72 -6.22 -10.88
N VAL A 110 -10.41 -5.08 -10.97
CA VAL A 110 -11.54 -4.72 -10.10
C VAL A 110 -12.74 -4.56 -11.01
N ASP A 111 -13.66 -5.53 -10.99
CA ASP A 111 -14.77 -5.60 -11.94
C ASP A 111 -14.31 -5.51 -13.41
N ASP A 112 -14.67 -4.43 -14.11
CA ASP A 112 -14.32 -4.16 -15.51
C ASP A 112 -13.13 -3.19 -15.65
N GLU A 113 -12.50 -2.81 -14.54
CA GLU A 113 -11.42 -1.85 -14.46
C GLU A 113 -10.09 -2.54 -14.14
N ILE A 114 -9.01 -1.94 -14.63
CA ILE A 114 -7.65 -2.35 -14.32
C ILE A 114 -7.02 -1.29 -13.41
N MET A 115 -6.70 -1.70 -12.19
CA MET A 115 -6.08 -0.83 -11.20
C MET A 115 -4.58 -1.14 -11.07
N ARG A 116 -3.72 -0.13 -11.21
CA ARG A 116 -2.29 -0.25 -10.93
C ARG A 116 -2.02 -0.20 -9.43
N ILE A 117 -1.36 -1.25 -8.93
CA ILE A 117 -0.86 -1.33 -7.56
C ILE A 117 0.62 -0.94 -7.56
N TYR A 118 1.43 -1.59 -8.39
CA TYR A 118 2.86 -1.30 -8.47
C TYR A 118 3.12 0.05 -9.14
N ALA A 119 3.76 0.97 -8.41
CA ALA A 119 4.26 2.24 -8.93
C ALA A 119 5.80 2.31 -8.74
N PRO A 120 6.60 2.39 -9.83
CA PRO A 120 8.06 2.50 -9.72
C PRO A 120 8.56 3.72 -8.93
N ALA A 121 7.76 4.78 -8.85
CA ALA A 121 8.08 5.97 -8.07
C ALA A 121 7.95 5.77 -6.54
N ILE A 122 7.25 4.71 -6.12
CA ILE A 122 6.96 4.41 -4.71
C ILE A 122 7.65 3.11 -4.29
N HIS A 123 7.68 2.11 -5.18
CA HIS A 123 8.16 0.77 -4.87
C HIS A 123 9.56 0.51 -5.42
N GLU A 124 10.46 0.14 -4.52
CA GLU A 124 11.79 -0.34 -4.86
C GLU A 124 11.75 -1.86 -5.11
N LEU A 125 12.26 -2.31 -6.26
CA LEU A 125 12.35 -3.74 -6.56
C LEU A 125 13.37 -4.42 -5.64
N ALA A 126 13.02 -5.60 -5.14
CA ALA A 126 13.95 -6.47 -4.43
C ALA A 126 14.51 -7.53 -5.38
N GLU A 127 15.74 -7.97 -5.13
CA GLU A 127 16.38 -9.01 -5.93
C GLU A 127 15.62 -10.34 -5.79
N VAL A 128 15.47 -11.02 -6.93
CA VAL A 128 14.93 -12.38 -7.00
C VAL A 128 16.04 -13.27 -7.53
N ASP A 129 16.35 -14.36 -6.80
CA ASP A 129 17.35 -15.32 -7.25
C ASP A 129 17.02 -15.81 -8.67
N GLN A 130 18.00 -15.75 -9.57
CA GLN A 130 17.82 -16.10 -10.98
C GLN A 130 17.26 -17.53 -11.17
N ALA A 131 17.61 -18.45 -10.27
CA ALA A 131 17.10 -19.83 -10.29
C ALA A 131 15.59 -19.93 -10.00
N ASN A 132 15.01 -18.93 -9.33
CA ASN A 132 13.58 -18.88 -9.01
C ASN A 132 12.79 -18.01 -9.99
N MET A 133 13.44 -17.17 -10.80
CA MET A 133 12.75 -16.25 -11.72
C MET A 133 11.80 -16.95 -12.69
N GLU A 134 12.14 -18.13 -13.21
CA GLU A 134 11.29 -18.88 -14.13
C GLU A 134 10.06 -19.52 -13.46
N ARG A 135 10.06 -19.63 -12.13
CA ARG A 135 8.97 -20.22 -11.35
C ARG A 135 8.01 -19.18 -10.77
N VAL A 136 8.38 -17.90 -10.87
CA VAL A 136 7.60 -16.79 -10.33
C VAL A 136 6.62 -16.31 -11.39
N ASP A 137 5.35 -16.18 -11.00
CA ASP A 137 4.32 -15.59 -11.84
C ASP A 137 4.66 -14.12 -12.17
N ALA A 138 4.85 -13.82 -13.46
CA ALA A 138 5.28 -12.51 -13.97
C ALA A 138 4.28 -11.36 -13.68
N ARG A 139 3.07 -11.68 -13.21
CA ARG A 139 2.09 -10.69 -12.73
C ARG A 139 2.50 -10.07 -11.39
N TRP A 140 3.35 -10.76 -10.63
CA TRP A 140 3.83 -10.36 -9.32
C TRP A 140 5.24 -9.80 -9.39
N VAL A 141 5.53 -8.84 -8.51
CA VAL A 141 6.86 -8.26 -8.33
C VAL A 141 7.25 -8.32 -6.87
N ARG A 142 8.50 -8.71 -6.63
CA ARG A 142 9.10 -8.60 -5.30
C ARG A 142 9.60 -7.19 -5.13
N ILE A 143 9.16 -6.54 -4.06
CA ILE A 143 9.58 -5.20 -3.69
C ILE A 143 10.13 -5.22 -2.28
N LYS A 144 10.98 -4.25 -1.94
CA LYS A 144 11.23 -3.96 -0.53
C LYS A 144 9.93 -3.52 0.12
N ARG A 145 9.72 -3.90 1.38
CA ARG A 145 8.51 -3.55 2.14
C ARG A 145 8.29 -2.02 2.08
N PRO A 146 7.14 -1.54 1.58
CA PRO A 146 7.01 -0.15 1.19
C PRO A 146 6.94 0.77 2.41
N THR A 147 7.69 1.88 2.34
CA THR A 147 7.52 3.01 3.25
C THR A 147 7.05 4.19 2.40
N VAL A 148 5.77 4.54 2.52
CA VAL A 148 5.17 5.65 1.78
C VAL A 148 5.07 6.85 2.70
N ILE A 149 5.80 7.92 2.39
CA ILE A 149 5.77 9.16 3.17
C ILE A 149 4.94 10.19 2.40
N VAL A 150 3.94 10.75 3.06
CA VAL A 150 3.08 11.82 2.54
C VAL A 150 3.16 13.04 3.45
N GLY A 151 3.32 14.23 2.88
CA GLY A 151 3.47 15.48 3.60
C GLY A 151 2.26 16.41 3.47
N GLY A 152 2.53 17.71 3.35
CA GLY A 152 1.49 18.75 3.25
C GLY A 152 0.63 18.70 1.97
N GLU A 153 1.07 17.93 0.98
CA GLU A 153 0.38 17.67 -0.28
C GLU A 153 -0.72 16.62 -0.19
N LEU A 154 -0.84 15.91 0.94
CA LEU A 154 -1.89 14.91 1.14
C LEU A 154 -3.28 15.54 1.05
N THR A 155 -4.10 15.00 0.15
CA THR A 155 -5.52 15.38 -0.02
C THR A 155 -6.44 14.19 0.25
N LEU A 156 -7.74 14.43 0.48
CA LEU A 156 -8.73 13.35 0.57
C LEU A 156 -8.79 12.52 -0.73
N GLU A 157 -8.60 13.17 -1.88
CA GLU A 157 -8.56 12.50 -3.18
C GLU A 157 -7.35 11.55 -3.32
N SER A 158 -6.26 11.79 -2.58
CA SER A 158 -5.13 10.86 -2.51
C SER A 158 -5.47 9.53 -1.82
N LEU A 159 -6.59 9.50 -1.08
CA LEU A 159 -7.13 8.33 -0.38
C LEU A 159 -8.22 7.62 -1.19
N GLU A 160 -8.52 8.06 -2.40
CA GLU A 160 -9.54 7.46 -3.26
C GLU A 160 -8.92 6.87 -4.54
N LEU A 161 -9.69 6.02 -5.23
CA LEU A 161 -9.32 5.50 -6.54
C LEU A 161 -9.34 6.62 -7.58
N GLN A 162 -8.24 6.80 -8.32
CA GLN A 162 -8.15 7.85 -9.34
C GLN A 162 -8.16 7.24 -10.74
N ALA A 163 -9.18 7.56 -11.53
CA ALA A 163 -9.24 7.11 -12.93
C ALA A 163 -8.56 8.10 -13.86
N ASP A 164 -7.63 7.61 -14.64
CA ASP A 164 -7.17 8.31 -15.83
C ASP A 164 -8.17 8.08 -16.97
N ARG A 165 -8.92 9.12 -17.33
CA ARG A 165 -9.94 9.06 -18.38
C ARG A 165 -9.36 8.84 -19.78
N ALA A 166 -8.11 9.23 -20.02
CA ALA A 166 -7.47 9.06 -21.31
C ALA A 166 -7.03 7.60 -21.51
N THR A 167 -6.56 6.96 -20.44
CA THR A 167 -6.03 5.59 -20.53
C THR A 167 -7.01 4.53 -20.04
N GLY A 168 -8.05 4.90 -19.30
CA GLY A 168 -8.99 3.97 -18.65
C GLY A 168 -8.38 3.17 -17.50
N ILE A 169 -7.19 3.57 -17.03
CA ILE A 169 -6.46 2.92 -15.95
C ILE A 169 -6.83 3.59 -14.63
N VAL A 170 -7.03 2.78 -13.59
CA VAL A 170 -7.27 3.27 -12.24
C VAL A 170 -5.97 3.22 -11.43
N GLU A 171 -5.67 4.28 -10.71
CA GLU A 171 -4.59 4.32 -9.74
C GLU A 171 -5.08 3.93 -8.36
N ALA A 172 -4.33 3.03 -7.72
CA ALA A 172 -4.53 2.77 -6.30
C ALA A 172 -4.11 4.00 -5.47
N PRO A 173 -4.85 4.33 -4.38
CA PRO A 173 -4.51 5.38 -3.44
C PRO A 173 -3.24 5.06 -2.65
N VAL A 174 -2.71 6.08 -1.99
CA VAL A 174 -1.43 5.99 -1.26
C VAL A 174 -1.43 4.92 -0.17
N HIS A 175 -2.57 4.73 0.53
CA HIS A 175 -2.69 3.74 1.60
C HIS A 175 -2.70 2.30 1.06
N LEU A 176 -3.30 2.05 -0.12
CA LEU A 176 -3.23 0.72 -0.75
C LEU A 176 -1.82 0.42 -1.28
N LYS A 177 -1.12 1.44 -1.77
CA LYS A 177 0.28 1.30 -2.21
C LYS A 177 1.23 1.07 -1.03
N SER A 178 0.86 1.45 0.19
CA SER A 178 1.62 1.16 1.40
C SER A 178 1.28 -0.16 2.09
N ASN A 179 0.29 -0.93 1.59
CA ASN A 179 -0.14 -2.16 2.25
C ASN A 179 1.00 -3.13 2.51
N CYS A 180 0.89 -3.85 3.62
CA CYS A 180 1.95 -4.68 4.19
C CYS A 180 3.22 -3.89 4.51
N GLY A 181 3.18 -2.56 4.56
CA GLY A 181 4.34 -1.72 4.82
C GLY A 181 4.04 -0.67 5.86
N THR A 182 4.35 0.58 5.55
CA THR A 182 4.00 1.68 6.44
C THR A 182 3.64 2.92 5.64
N LEU A 183 2.49 3.51 5.96
CA LEU A 183 2.12 4.86 5.55
C LEU A 183 2.54 5.85 6.65
N VAL A 184 3.38 6.81 6.29
CA VAL A 184 3.87 7.85 7.17
C VAL A 184 3.28 9.18 6.73
N ILE A 185 2.62 9.87 7.65
CA ILE A 185 2.12 11.22 7.40
C ILE A 185 3.03 12.18 8.15
N ASP A 186 3.89 12.88 7.42
CA ASP A 186 4.75 13.88 8.00
C ASP A 186 4.01 15.22 8.18
N ASP A 187 4.41 15.98 9.19
CA ASP A 187 3.82 17.27 9.54
C ASP A 187 2.28 17.24 9.67
N PHE A 188 1.74 16.21 10.33
CA PHE A 188 0.30 16.08 10.60
C PHE A 188 -0.26 17.32 11.30
N GLY A 189 -1.29 17.93 10.70
CA GLY A 189 -1.83 19.24 11.08
C GLY A 189 -1.36 20.42 10.23
N ARG A 190 -0.45 20.24 9.28
CA ARG A 190 -0.01 21.26 8.31
C ARG A 190 -0.41 20.95 6.87
N GLN A 191 -1.27 19.96 6.68
CA GLN A 191 -1.84 19.59 5.38
C GLN A 191 -2.81 20.67 4.87
N ARG A 192 -3.03 20.69 3.56
CA ARG A 192 -4.07 21.53 2.94
C ARG A 192 -5.50 21.12 3.34
N VAL A 193 -5.68 19.85 3.73
CA VAL A 193 -6.95 19.29 4.20
C VAL A 193 -7.08 19.43 5.73
N ILE A 194 -8.31 19.62 6.20
CA ILE A 194 -8.61 19.66 7.63
C ILE A 194 -8.30 18.28 8.24
N THR A 195 -7.44 18.27 9.26
CA THR A 195 -6.98 17.04 9.94
C THR A 195 -8.12 16.13 10.40
N THR A 196 -9.23 16.71 10.88
CA THR A 196 -10.40 15.95 11.31
C THR A 196 -11.02 15.14 10.19
N ASP A 197 -10.97 15.63 8.95
CA ASP A 197 -11.56 14.92 7.81
C ASP A 197 -10.71 13.70 7.44
N LEU A 198 -9.38 13.81 7.51
CA LEU A 198 -8.47 12.67 7.34
C LEU A 198 -8.71 11.61 8.42
N LEU A 199 -8.80 12.03 9.69
CA LEU A 199 -9.06 11.11 10.80
C LEU A 199 -10.42 10.42 10.63
N ASN A 200 -11.48 11.17 10.32
CA ASN A 200 -12.82 10.64 10.10
C ASN A 200 -12.84 9.62 8.95
N ARG A 201 -12.10 9.88 7.86
CA ARG A 201 -11.99 8.97 6.72
C ARG A 201 -11.33 7.63 7.08
N TRP A 202 -10.45 7.63 8.09
CA TRP A 202 -9.72 6.44 8.52
C TRP A 202 -10.26 5.76 9.78
N ILE A 203 -11.33 6.27 10.42
CA ILE A 203 -11.94 5.60 11.58
C ILE A 203 -12.23 4.13 11.26
N VAL A 204 -12.98 3.87 10.19
CA VAL A 204 -13.38 2.50 9.82
C VAL A 204 -12.17 1.68 9.33
N PRO A 205 -11.31 2.18 8.42
CA PRO A 205 -10.11 1.45 8.00
C PRO A 205 -9.19 1.04 9.15
N LEU A 206 -8.93 1.93 10.10
CA LEU A 206 -8.07 1.65 11.26
C LEU A 206 -8.70 0.68 12.26
N GLU A 207 -10.03 0.66 12.37
CA GLU A 207 -10.74 -0.25 13.27
C GLU A 207 -10.95 -1.65 12.66
N LYS A 208 -11.13 -1.73 11.34
CA LYS A 208 -11.57 -2.95 10.66
C LYS A 208 -10.50 -3.59 9.76
N SER A 209 -9.37 -2.93 9.55
CA SER A 209 -8.29 -3.38 8.63
C SER A 209 -8.76 -3.56 7.18
N TYR A 210 -9.82 -2.86 6.79
CA TYR A 210 -10.27 -2.77 5.41
C TYR A 210 -10.86 -1.41 5.12
N ASP A 211 -10.74 -0.98 3.86
CA ASP A 211 -11.35 0.24 3.36
C ASP A 211 -12.36 -0.06 2.25
N PHE A 212 -13.41 0.74 2.16
CA PHE A 212 -14.35 0.67 1.06
C PHE A 212 -14.13 1.84 0.10
N LEU A 213 -13.73 1.52 -1.12
CA LEU A 213 -13.47 2.51 -2.16
C LEU A 213 -14.53 2.40 -3.26
N ASN A 214 -14.90 3.55 -3.81
CA ASN A 214 -15.79 3.61 -4.96
C ASN A 214 -14.98 3.51 -6.25
N THR A 215 -15.26 2.49 -7.05
CA THR A 215 -14.75 2.40 -8.41
C THR A 215 -15.37 3.49 -9.29
N PRO A 216 -14.69 3.93 -10.36
CA PRO A 216 -15.25 4.78 -11.41
C PRO A 216 -16.59 4.29 -12.00
N SER A 217 -16.84 2.98 -11.99
CA SER A 217 -18.13 2.40 -12.36
C SER A 217 -19.26 2.64 -11.34
N GLY A 218 -18.97 3.24 -10.18
CA GLY A 218 -19.90 3.51 -9.10
C GLY A 218 -20.09 2.36 -8.12
N LYS A 219 -19.37 1.25 -8.29
CA LYS A 219 -19.42 0.12 -7.35
C LYS A 219 -18.53 0.37 -6.15
N LYS A 220 -19.04 0.03 -4.97
CA LYS A 220 -18.30 0.04 -3.71
C LYS A 220 -17.59 -1.29 -3.51
N VAL A 221 -16.27 -1.26 -3.39
CA VAL A 221 -15.42 -2.46 -3.31
C VAL A 221 -14.59 -2.39 -2.03
N GLN A 222 -14.43 -3.53 -1.38
CA GLN A 222 -13.61 -3.65 -0.17
C GLN A 222 -12.15 -3.96 -0.54
N PHE A 223 -11.22 -3.22 0.05
CA PHE A 223 -9.78 -3.42 -0.08
C PHE A 223 -9.14 -3.60 1.30
N PRO A 224 -8.01 -4.33 1.40
CA PRO A 224 -7.30 -4.47 2.66
C PRO A 224 -6.64 -3.15 3.06
N PHE A 225 -6.55 -2.91 4.37
CA PHE A 225 -5.90 -1.74 4.97
C PHE A 225 -4.91 -2.23 6.03
N GLU A 226 -3.66 -2.42 5.63
CA GLU A 226 -2.56 -3.00 6.43
C GLU A 226 -1.39 -2.05 6.60
#